data_AF-W1XSP7-F1
#
_entry.id   AF-W1XSP7-F1
#
_cell.length_a   1.000
_cell.length_b   1.000
_cell.length_c   1.000
_cell.angle_alpha   90.00
_cell.angle_beta   90.00
_cell.angle_gamma   90.00
#
_symmetry.space_group_name_H-M   'P 1'
#
loop_
_entity.id
_entity.type
_entity.pdbx_description
1 polymer ?
#
loop_
_entity_poly.entity_id
_entity_poly.type
_entity_poly.pdbx_seq_one_letter_code
_entity_poly.pdbx_strand_id
1 'polypeptide(L)' 'GKKVADDIRCIVFPGTQAIYLEAIEKGYITDMVLAGAAISTPTCGPCLGGHMGILAAGERAVSTTNRNFVGRMGHTESEV' A
#
# COMPACT_ATOMS: atom_id res chain seq x y z
N GLY A 1 16.54 -0.73 -8.78
CA GLY A 1 17.40 0.07 -7.89
C GLY A 1 16.60 1.00 -7.00
N LYS A 2 15.95 2.02 -7.58
CA LYS A 2 15.11 3.01 -6.87
C LYS A 2 13.69 3.15 -7.45
N LYS A 3 13.26 2.19 -8.27
CA LYS A 3 11.92 2.15 -8.88
C LYS A 3 11.26 0.82 -8.55
N VAL A 4 9.93 0.84 -8.48
CA VAL A 4 9.10 -0.35 -8.37
C VAL A 4 9.29 -1.22 -9.62
N ALA A 5 9.32 -2.54 -9.45
CA ALA A 5 9.42 -3.48 -10.58
C ALA A 5 8.10 -3.53 -11.36
N ASP A 6 8.16 -3.82 -12.65
CA ASP A 6 7.00 -3.74 -13.56
C ASP A 6 5.87 -4.72 -13.19
N ASP A 7 6.20 -5.81 -12.50
CA ASP A 7 5.28 -6.86 -12.05
C ASP A 7 4.78 -6.66 -10.61
N ILE A 8 5.16 -5.57 -9.95
CA ILE A 8 4.82 -5.28 -8.56
C ILE A 8 3.99 -4.00 -8.47
N ARG A 9 2.93 -4.04 -7.66
CA ARG A 9 2.23 -2.82 -7.22
C ARG A 9 2.73 -2.39 -5.84
N CYS A 10 3.25 -1.17 -5.75
CA CYS A 10 3.60 -0.55 -4.47
C CYS A 10 2.55 0.49 -4.11
N ILE A 11 1.94 0.38 -2.92
CA ILE A 11 0.89 1.27 -2.47
C ILE A 11 1.26 1.85 -1.11
N VAL A 12 1.18 3.17 -0.98
CA VAL A 12 1.57 3.90 0.23
C VAL A 12 0.34 4.57 0.85
N PHE A 13 0.16 4.34 2.15
CA PHE A 13 -0.92 4.91 2.95
C PHE A 13 -0.31 5.77 4.05
N PRO A 14 -0.41 7.11 3.97
CA PRO A 14 0.02 7.96 5.07
C PRO A 14 -0.84 7.70 6.31
N GLY A 15 -0.22 7.64 7.50
CA GLY A 15 -0.93 7.29 8.73
C GLY A 15 -1.96 8.33 9.19
N THR A 16 -1.76 9.60 8.85
CA THR A 16 -2.68 10.71 9.15
C THR A 16 -2.63 11.77 8.04
N GLN A 17 -3.63 12.67 8.03
CA GLN A 17 -3.62 13.83 7.13
C GLN A 17 -2.44 14.78 7.39
N ALA A 18 -2.07 14.99 8.66
CA ALA A 18 -0.93 15.85 9.01
C ALA A 18 0.39 15.30 8.45
N ILE A 19 0.65 13.99 8.63
CA ILE A 19 1.84 13.34 8.06
C ILE A 19 1.81 13.36 6.53
N TYR A 20 0.63 13.23 5.92
CA TYR A 20 0.52 13.30 4.47
C TYR A 20 0.95 14.67 3.93
N LEU A 21 0.45 15.75 4.52
CA LEU A 21 0.83 17.12 4.14
C LEU A 21 2.33 17.37 4.36
N GLU A 22 2.86 16.95 5.51
CA GLU A 22 4.30 17.07 5.81
C GLU A 22 5.16 16.30 4.78
N ALA A 23 4.73 15.11 4.38
CA ALA A 23 5.44 14.31 3.38
C ALA A 23 5.36 14.92 1.97
N ILE A 24 4.29 15.66 1.65
CA ILE A 24 4.19 16.44 0.41
C ILE A 24 5.18 17.60 0.45
N GLU A 25 5.19 18.39 1.54
CA GLU A 25 6.08 19.55 1.70
C GLU A 25 7.56 19.14 1.65
N LYS A 26 7.90 17.97 2.21
CA LYS A 26 9.26 17.40 2.18
C LYS A 26 9.63 16.73 0.85
N GLY A 27 8.69 16.60 -0.09
CA GLY A 27 8.92 15.96 -1.39
C GLY A 27 8.93 14.43 -1.39
N TYR A 28 8.70 13.78 -0.24
CA TYR A 28 8.71 12.31 -0.14
C TYR A 28 7.62 11.66 -1.00
N ILE A 29 6.44 12.27 -1.05
CA ILE A 29 5.34 11.80 -1.89
C ILE A 29 5.74 11.86 -3.37
N THR A 30 6.39 12.95 -3.79
CA THR A 30 6.87 13.12 -5.17
C THR A 30 7.88 12.02 -5.53
N ASP A 31 8.86 11.75 -4.67
CA ASP A 31 9.86 10.71 -4.90
C ASP A 31 9.23 9.32 -5.02
N MET A 32 8.25 9.01 -4.16
CA MET A 32 7.53 7.72 -4.18
C MET A 32 6.70 7.58 -5.47
N VAL A 33 6.03 8.63 -5.91
CA VAL A 33 5.26 8.63 -7.18
C VAL A 33 6.20 8.45 -8.38
N LEU A 34 7.33 9.16 -8.41
CA LEU A 34 8.34 9.01 -9.48
C LEU A 34 8.99 7.63 -9.51
N ALA A 35 9.06 6.96 -8.35
CA ALA A 35 9.50 5.57 -8.24
C ALA A 35 8.46 4.55 -8.74
N GLY A 36 7.20 4.96 -8.94
CA GLY A 36 6.11 4.10 -9.41
C GLY A 36 5.14 3.63 -8.32
N ALA A 37 5.17 4.21 -7.13
CA ALA A 37 4.22 3.89 -6.08
C ALA A 37 2.90 4.67 -6.25
N ALA A 38 1.78 4.01 -5.92
CA ALA A 38 0.47 4.64 -5.83
C ALA A 38 0.24 5.17 -4.41
N ILE A 39 -0.18 6.43 -4.31
CA ILE A 39 -0.42 7.09 -3.01
C ILE A 39 -1.92 7.15 -2.76
N SER A 40 -2.35 6.62 -1.62
CA SER A 40 -3.73 6.68 -1.16
C SER A 40 -3.96 7.91 -0.29
N THR A 41 -5.22 8.31 -0.14
CA THR A 41 -5.61 9.13 1.01
C THR A 41 -5.30 8.39 2.32
N PRO A 42 -5.05 9.13 3.42
CA PRO A 42 -4.82 8.54 4.74
C PRO A 42 -5.98 7.63 5.17
N THR A 43 -5.73 6.32 5.16
CA THR A 43 -6.67 5.26 5.55
C THR A 43 -5.90 4.06 6.08
N CYS A 44 -6.59 3.05 6.58
CA CYS A 44 -5.98 1.78 6.98
C CYS A 44 -5.70 0.82 5.80
N GLY A 45 -5.95 1.24 4.55
CA GLY A 45 -5.71 0.43 3.35
C GLY A 45 -6.56 -0.83 3.28
N PRO A 46 -6.05 -1.95 2.72
CA PRO A 46 -6.82 -3.18 2.50
C PRO A 46 -6.98 -3.99 3.80
N CYS A 47 -6.97 -3.34 4.97
CA CYS A 47 -6.95 -4.02 6.26
C CYS A 47 -8.09 -5.02 6.45
N LEU A 48 -9.27 -4.76 5.92
CA LEU A 48 -10.43 -5.67 5.98
C LEU A 48 -10.90 -6.04 4.57
N GLY A 49 -9.96 -6.10 3.61
CA GLY A 49 -10.27 -6.30 2.19
C GLY A 49 -11.18 -5.22 1.59
N GLY A 50 -11.24 -4.02 2.22
CA GLY A 50 -12.29 -3.04 1.92
C GLY A 50 -11.87 -1.84 1.07
N HIS A 51 -10.57 -1.58 0.92
CA HIS A 51 -10.12 -0.34 0.28
C HIS A 51 -8.72 -0.51 -0.32
N MET A 52 -8.55 -0.08 -1.58
CA MET A 52 -7.28 0.11 -2.31
C MET A 52 -6.21 -0.97 -2.07
N GLY A 53 -5.91 -1.78 -3.10
CA GLY A 53 -4.88 -2.83 -3.00
C GLY A 53 -5.38 -4.15 -2.44
N ILE A 54 -6.66 -4.46 -2.66
CA ILE A 54 -7.25 -5.77 -2.33
C ILE A 54 -6.51 -6.86 -3.10
N LEU A 55 -6.16 -7.95 -2.41
CA LEU A 55 -5.49 -9.08 -3.02
C LEU A 55 -6.50 -10.00 -3.72
N ALA A 56 -6.19 -10.34 -4.96
CA ALA A 56 -6.89 -11.36 -5.73
C ALA A 56 -6.44 -12.78 -5.35
N ALA A 57 -7.12 -13.78 -5.91
CA ALA A 57 -6.74 -15.19 -5.71
C ALA A 57 -5.30 -15.44 -6.17
N GLY A 58 -4.49 -16.09 -5.33
CA GLY A 58 -3.10 -16.42 -5.61
C GLY A 58 -2.12 -15.24 -5.54
N GLU A 59 -2.58 -14.02 -5.26
CA GLU A 59 -1.69 -12.87 -5.07
C GLU A 59 -1.02 -12.90 -3.70
N ARG A 60 0.20 -12.37 -3.66
CA ARG A 60 1.01 -12.25 -2.45
C ARG A 60 1.36 -10.80 -2.19
N ALA A 61 1.34 -10.39 -0.93
CA ALA A 61 1.76 -9.07 -0.51
C ALA A 61 2.80 -9.14 0.59
N VAL A 62 3.66 -8.12 0.63
CA VAL A 62 4.46 -7.81 1.81
C VAL A 62 3.87 -6.52 2.39
N SER A 63 3.49 -6.56 3.66
CA SER A 63 2.79 -5.45 4.32
C SER A 63 3.51 -4.95 5.57
N THR A 64 3.43 -3.63 5.82
CA THR A 64 3.86 -3.00 7.07
C THR A 64 2.76 -2.98 8.14
N THR A 65 1.65 -3.71 7.93
CA THR A 65 0.58 -3.86 8.92
C THR A 65 0.87 -4.98 9.92
N ASN A 66 0.08 -5.06 10.99
CA ASN A 66 0.31 -5.99 12.11
C ASN A 66 -0.49 -7.30 12.01
N ARG A 67 -1.18 -7.58 10.90
CA ARG A 67 -2.08 -8.73 10.76
C ARG A 67 -1.94 -9.38 9.39
N ASN A 68 -1.84 -10.71 9.37
CA ASN A 68 -1.63 -11.52 8.17
C ASN A 68 -2.47 -12.81 8.13
N PHE A 69 -3.62 -12.84 8.80
CA PHE A 69 -4.50 -14.01 8.76
C PHE A 69 -5.14 -14.20 7.38
N VAL A 70 -5.60 -15.42 7.07
CA VAL A 70 -6.21 -15.78 5.78
C VAL A 70 -7.37 -14.84 5.42
N GLY A 71 -7.35 -14.30 4.19
CA GLY A 71 -8.37 -13.37 3.71
C GLY A 71 -8.30 -11.96 4.31
N ARG A 72 -7.21 -11.62 5.03
CA ARG A 72 -7.06 -10.30 5.67
C ARG A 72 -7.15 -9.15 4.67
N MET A 73 -6.45 -9.27 3.55
CA MET A 73 -6.33 -8.20 2.55
C MET A 73 -7.14 -8.44 1.28
N GLY A 74 -8.02 -9.45 1.25
CA GLY A 74 -8.81 -9.77 0.07
C GLY A 74 -9.19 -11.24 0.03
N HIS A 75 -8.86 -11.91 -1.07
CA HIS A 75 -9.27 -13.27 -1.32
C HIS A 75 -8.69 -14.25 -0.28
N THR A 76 -9.42 -15.32 0.05
CA THR A 76 -8.94 -16.35 1.01
C THR A 76 -7.75 -17.15 0.48
N GLU A 77 -7.51 -17.14 -0.83
CA GLU A 77 -6.33 -17.74 -1.47
C GLU A 77 -5.16 -16.74 -1.63
N SER A 78 -5.27 -15.54 -1.07
CA SER A 78 -4.17 -14.57 -1.02
C SER A 78 -3.31 -14.74 0.23
N GLU A 79 -2.08 -14.25 0.17
CA GLU A 79 -1.07 -14.36 1.23
C GLU A 79 -0.49 -12.98 1.56
N VAL A 80 -0.27 -12.70 2.85
CA VAL A 80 0.25 -11.43 3.41
C VAL A 80 1.43 -11.71 4.32
#